data_AF-A0A8C9SNC2-F1
#
_entry.id   AF-A0A8C9SNC2-F1
#
_cell.length_a   1.000
_cell.length_b   1.000
_cell.length_c   1.000
_cell.angle_alpha   90.00
_cell.angle_beta   90.00
_cell.angle_gamma   90.00
#
_symmetry.space_group_name_H-M   'P 1'
#
loop_
_entity.id
_entity.type
_entity.pdbx_description
1 polymer ?
#
loop_
_entity_poly.entity_id
_entity_poly.type
_entity_poly.pdbx_seq_one_letter_code
_entity_poly.pdbx_strand_id
1 'polypeptide(L)'
;MNVIDHVRDMAAAGLHSNVRILSSLLLTMSNNNPELFSPAQKYQLLVYHADALFHDKEYRNAACKYSMALQQKKVLSKTSKVRPSTGGTASSQRAPNNVSVSQLVCLIPLCF
;
A
#
# COMPACT_ATOMS: atom_id res chain seq x y z
N MET A 1 2.89 -13.22 -12.63
CA MET A 1 2.19 -12.01 -12.14
C MET A 1 1.94 -12.14 -10.65
N ASN A 2 2.21 -11.10 -9.87
CA ASN A 2 1.93 -11.08 -8.43
C ASN A 2 0.44 -10.77 -8.19
N VAL A 3 -0.20 -11.34 -7.18
CA VAL A 3 -1.62 -11.06 -6.86
C VAL A 3 -1.86 -9.57 -6.57
N ILE A 4 -0.88 -8.88 -5.98
CA ILE A 4 -0.96 -7.44 -5.70
C ILE A 4 -0.90 -6.62 -6.99
N ASP A 5 -0.20 -7.09 -8.02
CA ASP A 5 -0.20 -6.44 -9.33
C ASP A 5 -1.59 -6.52 -9.97
N HIS A 6 -2.28 -7.66 -9.82
CA HIS A 6 -3.65 -7.78 -10.31
C HIS A 6 -4.62 -6.81 -9.63
N VAL A 7 -4.51 -6.63 -8.30
CA VAL A 7 -5.31 -5.63 -7.58
C VAL A 7 -5.04 -4.21 -8.10
N ARG A 8 -3.78 -3.88 -8.36
CA ARG A 8 -3.36 -2.60 -8.96
C ARG A 8 -3.97 -2.40 -10.33
N ASP A 9 -3.92 -3.41 -11.19
CA ASP A 9 -4.45 -3.32 -12.56
C ASP A 9 -5.97 -3.13 -12.55
N MET A 10 -6.69 -3.83 -11.66
CA MET A 10 -8.13 -3.62 -11.46
C MET A 10 -8.44 -2.20 -10.95
N ALA A 11 -7.64 -1.67 -10.02
CA ALA A 11 -7.80 -0.31 -9.52
C ALA A 11 -7.55 0.73 -10.63
N ALA A 12 -6.52 0.53 -11.46
CA ALA A 12 -6.24 1.38 -12.61
C ALA A 12 -7.34 1.32 -13.68
N ALA A 13 -8.03 0.18 -13.80
CA ALA A 13 -9.21 0.02 -14.66
C ALA A 13 -10.51 0.58 -14.05
N GLY A 14 -10.48 1.14 -12.83
CA GLY A 14 -11.66 1.70 -12.17
C GLY A 14 -12.64 0.64 -11.61
N LEU A 15 -12.21 -0.62 -11.48
CA LEU A 15 -13.06 -1.72 -10.99
C LEU A 15 -13.12 -1.74 -9.45
N HIS A 16 -13.57 -0.65 -8.83
CA HIS A 16 -13.51 -0.45 -7.37
C HIS A 16 -14.27 -1.51 -6.56
N SER A 17 -15.43 -1.99 -7.04
CA SER A 17 -16.18 -3.06 -6.38
C SER A 17 -15.38 -4.37 -6.31
N ASN A 18 -14.75 -4.75 -7.43
CA ASN A 18 -13.88 -5.93 -7.48
C ASN A 18 -12.66 -5.77 -6.58
N VAL A 19 -12.03 -4.58 -6.60
CA VAL A 19 -10.91 -4.25 -5.72
C VAL A 19 -11.34 -4.39 -4.26
N ARG A 20 -12.50 -3.90 -3.86
CA ARG A 20 -13.02 -4.00 -2.50
C ARG A 20 -13.15 -5.46 -2.03
N ILE A 21 -13.79 -6.31 -2.84
CA ILE A 21 -14.02 -7.72 -2.50
C ILE A 21 -12.67 -8.45 -2.38
N LEU A 22 -11.82 -8.34 -3.41
CA LEU A 22 -10.56 -9.05 -3.46
C LEU A 22 -9.59 -8.57 -2.36
N SER A 23 -9.47 -7.25 -2.17
CA SER A 23 -8.60 -6.70 -1.13
C SER A 23 -9.06 -7.05 0.29
N SER A 24 -10.37 -7.12 0.55
CA SER A 24 -10.91 -7.56 1.84
C SER A 24 -10.52 -9.01 2.16
N LEU A 25 -10.64 -9.91 1.17
CA LEU A 25 -10.24 -11.31 1.31
C LEU A 25 -8.73 -11.42 1.58
N LEU A 26 -7.90 -10.73 0.79
CA LEU A 26 -6.44 -10.77 0.93
C LEU A 26 -5.99 -10.17 2.28
N LEU A 27 -6.65 -9.12 2.78
CA LEU A 27 -6.38 -8.57 4.11
C LEU A 27 -6.73 -9.58 5.21
N THR A 28 -7.84 -10.29 5.08
CA THR A 28 -8.25 -11.34 6.02
C THR A 28 -7.22 -12.47 6.05
N MET A 29 -6.78 -12.94 4.87
CA MET A 29 -5.71 -13.93 4.75
C MET A 29 -4.39 -13.43 5.36
N SER A 30 -4.03 -12.17 5.16
CA SER A 30 -2.82 -11.55 5.75
C SER A 30 -2.89 -11.41 7.27
N ASN A 31 -4.08 -11.24 7.84
CA ASN A 31 -4.24 -11.17 9.29
C ASN A 31 -4.12 -12.55 9.93
N ASN A 32 -4.62 -13.58 9.25
CA ASN A 32 -4.51 -14.97 9.70
C ASN A 32 -3.10 -15.55 9.47
N ASN A 33 -2.38 -15.05 8.45
CA ASN A 33 -1.00 -15.42 8.16
C ASN A 33 -0.14 -14.16 7.91
N PRO A 34 0.53 -13.61 8.94
CA PRO A 34 1.24 -12.33 8.84
C PRO A 34 2.45 -12.35 7.89
N GLU A 35 3.01 -13.53 7.58
CA GLU A 35 4.13 -13.67 6.64
C GLU A 35 3.67 -13.84 5.18
N LEU A 36 2.37 -13.93 4.93
CA LEU A 36 1.81 -14.13 3.58
C LEU A 36 2.22 -13.02 2.60
N PHE A 37 2.32 -11.79 3.08
CA PHE A 37 2.71 -10.64 2.29
C PHE A 37 3.87 -9.91 2.95
N SER A 38 4.81 -9.45 2.13
CA SER A 38 5.86 -8.55 2.61
C SER A 38 5.24 -7.27 3.20
N PRO A 39 5.94 -6.57 4.10
CA PRO A 39 5.44 -5.32 4.66
C PRO A 39 5.03 -4.28 3.60
N ALA A 40 5.69 -4.27 2.44
CA ALA A 40 5.42 -3.35 1.34
C ALA A 40 4.13 -3.73 0.60
N GLN A 41 3.91 -5.02 0.36
CA GLN A 41 2.67 -5.52 -0.24
C GLN A 41 1.47 -5.28 0.67
N LYS A 42 1.62 -5.49 1.99
CA LYS A 42 0.56 -5.21 2.96
C LYS A 42 0.20 -3.72 2.98
N TYR A 43 1.20 -2.84 2.86
CA TYR A 43 0.96 -1.40 2.71
C TYR A 43 0.15 -1.08 1.45
N GLN A 44 0.56 -1.59 0.28
CA GLN A 44 -0.14 -1.37 -0.97
C GLN A 44 -1.59 -1.88 -0.92
N LEU A 45 -1.79 -3.08 -0.36
CA LEU A 45 -3.11 -3.68 -0.21
C LEU A 45 -4.04 -2.84 0.68
N LEU A 46 -3.53 -2.29 1.77
CA LEU A 46 -4.29 -1.39 2.65
C LEU A 46 -4.70 -0.11 1.93
N VAL A 47 -3.84 0.46 1.08
CA VAL A 47 -4.15 1.66 0.28
C VAL A 47 -5.25 1.35 -0.73
N TYR A 48 -5.11 0.30 -1.55
CA TYR A 48 -6.14 -0.03 -2.54
C TYR A 48 -7.50 -0.37 -1.91
N HIS A 49 -7.50 -1.01 -0.74
CA HIS A 49 -8.74 -1.27 -0.01
C HIS A 49 -9.37 0.03 0.51
N ALA A 50 -8.56 0.96 1.02
CA ALA A 50 -9.03 2.27 1.47
C ALA A 50 -9.58 3.12 0.32
N ASP A 51 -8.92 3.11 -0.85
CA ASP A 51 -9.39 3.79 -2.06
C ASP A 51 -10.77 3.26 -2.49
N ALA A 52 -10.96 1.93 -2.48
CA ALA A 52 -12.23 1.33 -2.83
C ALA A 52 -13.35 1.70 -1.83
N LEU A 53 -13.06 1.73 -0.53
CA LEU A 53 -14.01 2.20 0.49
C LEU A 53 -14.33 3.69 0.32
N PHE A 54 -13.33 4.51 -0.03
CA PHE A 54 -13.52 5.93 -0.28
C PHE A 54 -14.44 6.16 -1.49
N HIS A 55 -14.24 5.38 -2.56
CA HIS A 55 -15.10 5.41 -3.75
C HIS A 55 -16.56 5.07 -3.40
N ASP A 56 -16.78 4.09 -2.53
CA ASP A 56 -18.10 3.71 -2.01
C ASP A 56 -18.66 4.69 -0.96
N LYS A 57 -17.99 5.84 -0.73
CA LYS A 57 -18.36 6.89 0.23
C LYS A 57 -18.36 6.44 1.69
N GLU A 58 -17.69 5.34 2.01
CA GLU A 58 -17.51 4.84 3.37
C GLU A 58 -16.30 5.52 4.05
N TYR A 59 -16.37 6.84 4.21
CA TYR A 59 -15.23 7.65 4.61
C TYR A 59 -14.63 7.28 5.96
N ARG A 60 -15.46 6.89 6.95
CA ARG A 60 -14.95 6.45 8.26
C ARG A 60 -14.12 5.17 8.15
N ASN A 61 -14.58 4.22 7.33
CA ASN A 61 -13.89 2.97 7.11
C ASN A 61 -12.60 3.20 6.29
N ALA A 62 -12.67 4.04 5.26
CA ALA A 62 -11.50 4.44 4.48
C ALA A 62 -10.42 5.10 5.36
N ALA A 63 -10.80 6.05 6.22
CA ALA A 63 -9.88 6.72 7.15
C ALA A 63 -9.18 5.73 8.10
N CYS A 64 -9.91 4.74 8.62
CA CYS A 64 -9.34 3.68 9.45
C CYS A 64 -8.28 2.88 8.67
N LYS A 65 -8.59 2.48 7.42
CA LYS A 65 -7.66 1.71 6.57
C LYS A 65 -6.43 2.52 6.14
N TYR A 66 -6.59 3.80 5.81
CA TYR A 66 -5.46 4.69 5.58
C TYR A 66 -4.57 4.85 6.81
N SER A 67 -5.17 4.95 8.00
CA SER A 67 -4.41 5.02 9.26
C SER A 67 -3.56 3.77 9.47
N MET A 68 -4.12 2.59 9.20
CA MET A 68 -3.36 1.32 9.21
C MET A 68 -2.24 1.32 8.16
N ALA A 69 -2.49 1.83 6.95
CA ALA A 69 -1.47 1.93 5.92
C ALA A 69 -0.30 2.83 6.36
N LEU A 70 -0.59 3.96 7.02
CA LEU A 70 0.45 4.85 7.55
C LEU A 70 1.29 4.17 8.64
N GLN A 71 0.68 3.36 9.51
CA GLN A 71 1.42 2.55 10.48
C GLN A 71 2.35 1.56 9.77
N GLN A 72 1.85 0.87 8.75
CA GLN A 72 2.64 -0.06 7.95
C GLN A 72 3.81 0.63 7.24
N LYS A 73 3.61 1.86 6.74
CA LYS A 73 4.66 2.68 6.12
C LYS A 73 5.80 3.00 7.09
N LYS A 74 5.51 3.19 8.39
CA LYS A 74 6.56 3.38 9.41
C LYS A 74 7.43 2.12 9.56
N VAL A 75 6.85 0.93 9.45
CA VAL A 75 7.60 -0.34 9.53
C VAL A 75 8.63 -0.43 8.39
N LEU A 76 8.26 -0.02 7.18
CA LEU A 76 9.16 0.01 6.02
C LEU A 76 10.39 0.91 6.24
N SER A 77 10.20 2.05 6.90
CA SER A 77 11.28 3.02 7.14
C SER A 77 12.33 2.55 8.15
N LYS A 78 12.01 1.56 9.00
CA LYS A 78 12.93 1.09 10.04
C LYS A 78 14.04 0.17 9.51
N THR A 79 13.89 -0.35 8.30
CA THR A 79 14.86 -1.25 7.64
C THR A 79 15.97 -0.49 6.87
N SER A 80 15.96 0.86 6.86
CA SER A 80 16.95 1.70 6.14
C SER A 80 17.99 2.38 7.04
N LYS A 81 18.44 1.72 8.12
CA LYS A 81 19.64 2.17 8.88
C LYS A 81 20.77 1.14 8.74
N VAL A 82 21.29 0.97 7.52
CA VAL A 82 22.65 0.46 7.33
C VAL A 82 23.55 1.69 7.17
N ARG A 83 24.39 1.91 8.17
CA ARG A 83 25.53 2.83 8.15
C ARG A 83 26.46 2.42 6.98
N PRO A 84 26.81 3.28 6.02
CA PRO A 84 27.82 2.93 5.04
C PRO A 84 29.19 3.05 5.71
N SER A 85 29.81 1.91 5.98
CA SER A 85 31.24 1.79 6.21
C SER A 85 31.88 1.42 4.88
N THR A 86 32.59 2.39 4.30
CA THR A 86 33.78 2.21 3.44
C THR A 86 33.65 1.33 2.18
N GLY A 87 33.53 2.00 1.02
CA GLY A 87 34.26 1.69 -0.22
C GLY A 87 33.79 0.52 -1.10
N GLY A 88 33.50 0.81 -2.38
CA GLY A 88 33.67 -0.17 -3.46
C GLY A 88 32.52 -0.29 -4.49
N THR A 89 32.75 0.33 -5.65
CA THR A 89 32.28 -0.02 -7.01
C THR A 89 30.77 -0.08 -7.35
N ALA A 90 30.44 0.73 -8.37
CA ALA A 90 29.13 0.93 -8.95
C ALA A 90 28.61 -0.27 -9.78
N SER A 91 27.32 -0.58 -9.62
CA SER A 91 26.45 -0.99 -10.73
C SER A 91 25.00 -0.63 -10.35
N SER A 92 24.43 0.30 -11.11
CA SER A 92 23.15 0.95 -10.86
C SER A 92 22.00 0.05 -11.31
N GLN A 93 21.29 -0.56 -10.36
CA GLN A 93 19.97 -1.14 -10.61
C GLN A 93 18.91 -0.04 -10.44
N ARG A 94 18.33 0.38 -11.57
CA ARG A 94 17.18 1.29 -11.63
C ARG A 94 15.96 0.58 -11.04
N ALA A 95 15.50 1.06 -9.88
CA ALA A 95 14.15 0.80 -9.40
C ALA A 95 13.15 1.55 -10.30
N PRO A 96 12.17 0.88 -10.93
CA PRO A 96 11.15 1.58 -11.66
C PRO A 96 10.04 2.03 -10.70
N ASN A 97 9.79 3.33 -10.76
CA ASN A 97 8.45 3.92 -10.81
C ASN A 97 7.76 4.14 -9.45
N ASN A 98 8.18 5.24 -8.83
CA ASN A 98 7.36 6.29 -8.22
C ASN A 98 5.84 6.15 -8.48
N VAL A 99 5.13 5.40 -7.62
CA VAL A 99 3.67 5.45 -7.59
C VAL A 99 3.30 6.68 -6.77
N SER A 100 2.74 7.65 -7.49
CA SER A 100 2.26 8.96 -7.04
C SER A 100 1.70 8.94 -5.61
N VAL A 101 2.57 9.25 -4.64
CA VAL A 101 2.17 9.59 -3.26
C VAL A 101 1.42 10.93 -3.23
N SER A 102 1.43 11.66 -4.36
CA SER A 102 0.83 13.00 -4.52
C SER A 102 -0.69 13.02 -4.35
N GLN A 103 -1.39 11.89 -4.45
CA GLN A 103 -2.83 11.84 -4.20
C GLN A 103 -3.19 11.45 -2.76
N LEU A 104 -2.29 10.75 -2.06
CA LEU A 104 -2.54 10.24 -0.70
C LEU A 104 -2.37 11.30 0.40
N VAL A 105 -1.66 12.40 0.10
CA VAL A 105 -1.40 13.49 1.07
C VAL A 105 -2.43 14.62 0.97
N CYS A 106 -3.11 14.79 -0.18
CA CYS A 106 -4.05 15.89 -0.37
C CYS A 106 -5.43 15.68 0.26
N LEU A 107 -5.85 14.46 0.62
CA LEU A 107 -7.19 14.22 1.18
C LEU A 107 -7.26 14.13 2.70
N ILE A 108 -6.14 13.96 3.41
CA ILE A 108 -6.15 13.87 4.88
C ILE A 108 -6.39 15.23 5.58
N PRO A 109 -5.97 16.41 5.04
CA PRO A 109 -6.26 17.68 5.71
C PRO A 109 -7.72 18.15 5.62
N LEU A 110 -8.59 17.47 4.84
CA LEU A 110 -9.98 17.88 4.60
C LEU A 110 -11.01 17.19 5.51
N CYS A 111 -10.56 16.41 6.49
CA CYS A 111 -11.44 15.71 7.44
C CYS A 111 -11.23 16.13 8.92
N PHE A 112 -10.57 17.27 9.17
CA PHE A 112 -10.59 17.96 10.46
C PHE A 112 -11.19 19.35 10.32
#